data_AF-A0A9W8RMJ1-F1
#
_entry.id   AF-A0A9W8RMJ1-F1
#
_cell.length_a   1.000
_cell.length_b   1.000
_cell.length_c   1.000
_cell.angle_alpha   90.00
_cell.angle_beta   90.00
_cell.angle_gamma   90.00
#
_symmetry.space_group_name_H-M   'P 1'
#
loop_
_entity.id
_entity.type
_entity.pdbx_description
1 polymer ?
#
loop_
_entity_poly.entity_id
_entity_poly.type
_entity_poly.pdbx_seq_one_letter_code
_entity_poly.pdbx_strand_id
1 'polypeptide(L)'
;MLLWGRLADVHGRRLCFLSGSVIFTLSTLCLPWSRYEIPLYVLRATQGMSAAAIMPSGIGIMASTFPPGPSRNLAYITMSALASLGSVCGSLMGGFVGSALGWKWVFWIPAIASACITASGFAVTAGASMRTATQAQNHQREGSTKPYIDWIGGILISCGLTLLLVAMTQANVVGWSTPWIPPLLAVSVLSLGGFVFYQRQLEKNSDRSPLMRMSLFKKKQFSALFILVGCFYASFNGFLVFVTYL
;
A
#
# COMPACT_ATOMS: atom_id res chain seq x y z
N MET A 1 -0.16 4.46 -0.62
CA MET A 1 0.31 3.79 -1.86
C MET A 1 0.77 4.80 -2.90
N LEU A 2 -0.09 5.71 -3.41
CA LEU A 2 0.27 6.64 -4.50
C LEU A 2 1.41 7.61 -4.17
N LEU A 3 1.33 8.29 -3.02
CA LEU A 3 2.40 9.16 -2.51
C LEU A 3 3.72 8.42 -2.32
N TRP A 4 3.64 7.31 -1.59
CA TRP A 4 4.80 6.49 -1.25
C TRP A 4 5.46 5.83 -2.47
N GLY A 5 4.69 5.46 -3.49
CA GLY A 5 5.23 4.96 -4.76
C GLY A 5 6.06 6.01 -5.48
N ARG A 6 5.60 7.26 -5.50
CA ARG A 6 6.38 8.38 -6.05
C ARG A 6 7.58 8.74 -5.19
N LEU A 7 7.43 8.68 -3.87
CA LEU A 7 8.55 8.88 -2.95
C LEU A 7 9.64 7.83 -3.17
N ALA A 8 9.26 6.57 -3.43
CA ALA A 8 10.14 5.47 -3.80
C ALA A 8 10.80 5.65 -5.17
N ASP A 9 10.08 6.21 -6.14
CA ASP A 9 10.66 6.53 -7.45
C ASP A 9 11.70 7.65 -7.38
N VAL A 10 11.55 8.59 -6.44
CA VAL A 10 12.46 9.75 -6.26
C VAL A 10 13.65 9.43 -5.35
N HIS A 11 13.42 8.80 -4.19
CA HIS A 11 14.46 8.52 -3.19
C HIS A 11 15.16 7.17 -3.38
N GLY A 12 14.71 6.38 -4.37
CA GLY A 12 15.22 5.05 -4.64
C GLY A 12 14.35 3.96 -4.00
N ARG A 13 13.81 3.09 -4.86
CA ARG A 13 12.85 2.04 -4.49
C ARG A 13 13.38 1.10 -3.40
N ARG A 14 14.69 0.89 -3.36
CA ARG A 14 15.38 0.05 -2.37
C ARG A 14 15.38 0.65 -0.96
N LEU A 15 15.62 1.96 -0.82
CA LEU A 15 15.63 2.63 0.48
C LEU A 15 14.21 2.67 1.06
N CYS A 16 13.20 2.98 0.25
CA CYS A 16 11.80 2.98 0.70
C CYS A 16 11.30 1.59 1.12
N PHE A 17 11.74 0.52 0.44
CA PHE A 17 11.42 -0.85 0.84
C PHE A 17 12.05 -1.20 2.20
N LEU A 18 13.35 -0.95 2.37
CA LEU A 18 14.07 -1.22 3.63
C LEU A 18 13.53 -0.40 4.80
N SER A 19 13.35 0.91 4.62
CA SER A 19 12.81 1.78 5.68
C SER A 19 11.39 1.38 6.07
N GLY A 20 10.54 1.08 5.08
CA GLY A 20 9.19 0.57 5.33
C GLY A 20 9.21 -0.76 6.09
N SER A 21 10.07 -1.70 5.70
CA SER A 21 10.21 -3.00 6.35
C SER A 21 10.64 -2.88 7.80
N VAL A 22 11.63 -2.01 8.09
CA VAL A 22 12.09 -1.73 9.47
C VAL A 22 10.96 -1.16 10.33
N ILE A 23 10.24 -0.16 9.83
CA ILE A 23 9.13 0.47 10.57
C ILE A 23 8.00 -0.56 10.80
N PHE A 24 7.72 -1.42 9.80
CA PHE A 24 6.75 -2.50 9.93
C PHE A 24 7.15 -3.50 11.02
N THR A 25 8.41 -3.95 11.02
CA THR A 25 8.93 -4.89 12.03
C THR A 25 8.90 -4.28 13.43
N LEU A 26 9.37 -3.05 13.61
CA LEU A 26 9.33 -2.37 14.90
C LEU A 26 7.90 -2.19 15.41
N SER A 27 6.98 -1.77 14.54
CA SER A 27 5.57 -1.60 14.92
C SER A 27 4.93 -2.94 15.33
N THR A 28 5.23 -4.01 14.58
CA THR A 28 4.72 -5.37 14.85
C THR A 28 5.31 -5.96 16.13
N LEU A 29 6.56 -5.63 16.44
CA LEU A 29 7.22 -6.06 17.68
C LEU A 29 6.68 -5.32 18.92
N CYS A 30 6.25 -4.06 18.76
CA CYS A 30 5.67 -3.27 19.86
C CYS A 30 4.20 -3.60 20.15
N LEU A 31 3.46 -4.13 19.17
CA LEU A 31 2.04 -4.51 19.31
C LEU A 31 1.72 -5.44 20.50
N PRO A 32 2.47 -6.53 20.77
CA PRO A 32 2.25 -7.40 21.93
C PRO A 32 2.34 -6.73 23.30
N TRP A 33 3.05 -5.60 23.40
CA TRP A 33 3.20 -4.83 24.64
C TRP A 33 2.09 -3.79 24.86
N SER A 34 1.27 -3.53 23.85
CA SER A 34 0.16 -2.57 23.96
C SER A 34 -0.94 -3.12 24.86
N ARG A 35 -1.01 -2.65 26.11
CA ARG A 35 -2.08 -2.98 27.07
C ARG A 35 -3.31 -2.07 26.92
N TYR A 36 -3.17 -0.94 26.23
CA TYR A 36 -4.22 0.06 26.04
C TYR A 36 -4.67 0.13 24.58
N GLU A 37 -5.89 0.59 24.36
CA GLU A 37 -6.59 0.63 23.05
C GLU A 37 -5.95 1.63 22.09
N ILE A 38 -5.64 2.83 22.61
CA ILE A 38 -5.09 3.96 21.85
C ILE A 38 -3.73 3.62 21.21
N PRO A 39 -2.72 3.11 21.96
CA PRO A 39 -1.44 2.73 21.34
C PRO A 39 -1.58 1.60 20.32
N LEU A 40 -2.57 0.72 20.47
CA LEU A 40 -2.85 -0.33 19.48
C LEU A 40 -3.30 0.29 18.15
N TYR A 41 -4.21 1.26 18.18
CA TYR A 41 -4.65 1.98 16.98
C TYR A 41 -3.51 2.74 16.30
N VAL A 42 -2.67 3.41 17.07
CA VAL A 42 -1.51 4.15 16.53
C VAL A 42 -0.53 3.19 15.86
N LEU A 43 -0.19 2.08 16.51
CA LEU A 43 0.72 1.07 15.93
C LEU A 43 0.14 0.44 14.66
N ARG A 44 -1.17 0.18 14.61
CA ARG A 44 -1.85 -0.32 13.40
C ARG A 44 -1.84 0.72 12.27
N ALA A 45 -2.05 1.99 12.58
CA ALA A 45 -1.93 3.06 11.60
C ALA A 45 -0.51 3.13 11.02
N THR A 46 0.51 3.05 11.87
CA THR A 46 1.92 3.00 11.44
C THR A 46 2.24 1.76 10.61
N GLN A 47 1.68 0.60 10.96
CA GLN A 47 1.82 -0.62 10.18
C GLN A 47 1.19 -0.48 8.78
N GLY A 48 0.01 0.15 8.68
CA GLY A 48 -0.63 0.48 7.41
C GLY A 48 0.18 1.44 6.55
N MET A 49 0.77 2.48 7.16
CA MET A 49 1.68 3.40 6.45
C MET A 49 2.92 2.69 5.92
N SER A 50 3.49 1.78 6.71
CA SER A 50 4.66 0.99 6.32
C SER A 50 4.34 0.05 5.16
N ALA A 51 3.22 -0.67 5.23
CA ALA A 51 2.73 -1.51 4.14
C ALA A 51 2.50 -0.68 2.86
N ALA A 52 2.02 0.56 3.02
CA ALA A 52 1.81 1.50 1.91
C ALA A 52 3.09 1.93 1.19
N ALA A 53 4.25 1.80 1.83
CA ALA A 53 5.57 2.04 1.26
C ALA A 53 6.19 0.79 0.64
N ILE A 54 6.07 -0.35 1.32
CA ILE A 54 6.69 -1.63 0.92
C ILE A 54 6.12 -2.14 -0.41
N MET A 55 4.79 -2.15 -0.55
CA MET A 55 4.11 -2.74 -1.72
C MET A 55 4.52 -2.12 -3.07
N PRO A 56 4.41 -0.80 -3.30
CA PRO A 56 4.77 -0.20 -4.59
C PRO A 56 6.28 -0.30 -4.84
N SER A 57 7.08 -0.19 -3.78
CA SER A 57 8.54 -0.32 -3.87
C SER A 57 8.96 -1.73 -4.29
N GLY A 58 8.33 -2.78 -3.73
CA GLY A 58 8.60 -4.18 -4.07
C GLY A 58 8.26 -4.51 -5.53
N ILE A 59 7.08 -4.09 -6.00
CA ILE A 59 6.67 -4.20 -7.41
C ILE A 59 7.67 -3.47 -8.31
N GLY A 60 8.08 -2.27 -7.91
CA GLY A 60 9.06 -1.47 -8.64
C GLY A 60 10.45 -2.11 -8.72
N ILE A 61 10.91 -2.78 -7.66
CA ILE A 61 12.18 -3.52 -7.66
C ILE A 61 12.09 -4.71 -8.62
N MET A 62 11.05 -5.54 -8.54
CA MET A 62 10.87 -6.67 -9.46
C MET A 62 10.81 -6.22 -10.93
N ALA A 63 10.09 -5.12 -11.21
CA ALA A 63 10.01 -4.57 -12.55
C ALA A 63 11.36 -4.11 -13.12
N SER A 64 12.30 -3.70 -12.25
CA SER A 64 13.65 -3.28 -12.64
C SER A 64 14.67 -4.43 -12.70
N THR A 65 14.43 -5.50 -11.95
CA THR A 65 15.34 -6.66 -11.90
C THR A 65 15.10 -7.63 -13.07
N PHE A 66 13.86 -7.79 -13.51
CA PHE A 66 13.52 -8.70 -14.61
C PHE A 66 13.30 -7.95 -15.93
N PRO A 67 14.00 -8.32 -17.02
CA PRO A 67 13.78 -7.72 -18.33
C PRO A 67 12.35 -8.01 -18.85
N PRO A 68 11.79 -7.13 -19.70
CA PRO A 68 10.46 -7.33 -20.26
C PRO A 68 10.40 -8.64 -21.06
N GLY A 69 9.47 -9.53 -20.69
CA GLY A 69 9.34 -10.85 -21.30
C GLY A 69 8.62 -11.87 -20.40
N PRO A 70 8.67 -13.16 -20.75
CA PRO A 70 8.01 -14.23 -19.98
C PRO A 70 8.54 -14.34 -18.55
N SER A 71 9.82 -14.05 -18.32
CA SER A 71 10.45 -14.05 -16.98
C SER A 71 9.82 -13.03 -16.02
N ARG A 72 9.51 -11.82 -16.49
CA ARG A 72 8.83 -10.80 -15.68
C ARG A 72 7.39 -11.20 -15.37
N ASN A 73 6.69 -11.79 -16.34
CA ASN A 73 5.33 -12.28 -16.10
C ASN A 73 5.33 -13.40 -15.04
N LEU A 74 6.29 -14.33 -15.14
CA LEU A 74 6.45 -15.41 -14.17
C LEU A 74 6.73 -14.86 -12.77
N ALA A 75 7.60 -13.85 -12.63
CA ALA A 75 7.84 -13.18 -11.36
C ALA A 75 6.56 -12.57 -10.74
N TYR A 76 5.73 -11.91 -11.54
CA TYR A 76 4.43 -11.38 -11.07
C TYR A 76 3.45 -12.48 -10.68
N ILE A 77 3.39 -13.57 -11.47
CA ILE A 77 2.53 -14.72 -11.16
C ILE A 77 2.98 -15.35 -9.84
N THR A 78 4.27 -15.61 -9.66
CA THR A 78 4.80 -16.18 -8.41
C THR A 78 4.54 -15.26 -7.22
N MET A 79 4.68 -13.93 -7.37
CA MET A 79 4.33 -12.97 -6.32
C MET A 79 2.86 -13.09 -5.92
N SER A 80 1.96 -13.15 -6.89
CA SER A 80 0.52 -13.27 -6.61
C SER A 80 0.15 -14.63 -6.00
N ALA A 81 0.78 -15.72 -6.45
CA ALA A 81 0.60 -17.05 -5.88
C ALA A 81 1.07 -17.11 -4.42
N LEU A 82 2.24 -16.54 -4.12
CA LEU A 82 2.75 -16.43 -2.76
C LEU A 82 1.85 -15.55 -1.88
N ALA A 83 1.29 -14.47 -2.41
CA ALA A 83 0.37 -13.62 -1.67
C ALA A 83 -0.89 -14.39 -1.25
N SER A 84 -1.48 -15.17 -2.17
CA SER A 84 -2.65 -16.01 -1.88
C SER A 84 -2.33 -17.12 -0.88
N LEU A 85 -1.21 -17.83 -1.06
CA LEU A 85 -0.76 -18.86 -0.12
C LEU A 85 -0.49 -18.27 1.27
N GLY A 86 0.17 -17.12 1.33
CA GLY A 86 0.42 -16.39 2.57
C GLY A 86 -0.86 -15.99 3.29
N SER A 87 -1.89 -15.58 2.55
CA SER A 87 -3.21 -15.24 3.12
C SER A 87 -3.88 -16.45 3.79
N VAL A 88 -3.87 -17.61 3.12
CA VAL A 88 -4.44 -18.86 3.64
C VAL A 88 -3.65 -19.37 4.85
N CYS A 89 -2.34 -19.49 4.71
CA CYS A 89 -1.45 -19.92 5.80
C CYS A 89 -1.53 -18.98 7.00
N GLY A 90 -1.57 -17.66 6.76
CA GLY A 90 -1.69 -16.66 7.82
C GLY A 90 -3.01 -16.75 8.57
N SER A 91 -4.13 -17.00 7.86
CA SER A 91 -5.45 -17.17 8.47
C SER A 91 -5.51 -18.44 9.32
N LEU A 92 -4.99 -19.56 8.81
CA LEU A 92 -4.93 -20.84 9.54
C LEU A 92 -4.04 -20.74 10.78
N MET A 93 -2.83 -20.18 10.64
CA MET A 93 -1.92 -19.96 11.76
C MET A 93 -2.52 -18.99 12.78
N GLY A 94 -3.18 -17.93 12.33
CA GLY A 94 -3.83 -16.97 13.23
C GLY A 94 -4.88 -17.62 14.13
N GLY A 95 -5.75 -18.47 13.56
CA GLY A 95 -6.78 -19.20 14.30
C GLY A 95 -6.21 -20.23 15.29
N PHE A 96 -5.20 -20.99 14.86
CA PHE A 96 -4.57 -22.01 15.72
C PHE A 96 -3.77 -21.38 16.86
N VAL A 97 -2.94 -20.38 16.57
CA VAL A 97 -2.08 -19.70 17.56
C VAL A 97 -2.92 -18.92 18.56
N GLY A 98 -3.99 -18.26 18.10
CA GLY A 98 -4.92 -17.55 18.96
C GLY A 98 -5.56 -18.46 20.01
N SER A 99 -5.93 -19.68 19.62
CA SER A 99 -6.58 -20.67 20.48
C SER A 99 -5.60 -21.38 21.43
N ALA A 100 -4.38 -21.68 21.00
CA ALA A 100 -3.44 -22.53 21.75
C ALA A 100 -2.39 -21.76 22.57
N LEU A 101 -1.82 -20.67 22.04
CA LEU A 101 -0.70 -19.94 22.67
C LEU A 101 -1.10 -18.57 23.25
N GLY A 102 -2.32 -18.12 22.98
CA GLY A 102 -2.87 -16.86 23.46
C GLY A 102 -2.59 -15.67 22.54
N TRP A 103 -3.39 -14.62 22.72
CA TRP A 103 -3.48 -13.45 21.82
C TRP A 103 -2.16 -12.77 21.48
N LYS A 104 -1.19 -12.73 22.41
CA LYS A 104 0.11 -12.07 22.17
C LYS A 104 0.93 -12.76 21.07
N TRP A 105 0.85 -14.08 20.97
CA TRP A 105 1.63 -14.85 20.00
C TRP A 105 1.17 -14.64 18.56
N VAL A 106 -0.08 -14.22 18.38
CA VAL A 106 -0.62 -13.79 17.08
C VAL A 106 0.15 -12.59 16.52
N PHE A 107 0.79 -11.77 17.37
CA PHE A 107 1.64 -10.65 16.95
C PHE A 107 3.12 -11.00 16.92
N TRP A 108 3.61 -11.84 17.84
CA TRP A 108 5.01 -12.24 17.88
C TRP A 108 5.44 -13.03 16.64
N ILE A 109 4.61 -13.95 16.14
CA ILE A 109 4.97 -14.78 14.98
C ILE A 109 5.14 -13.92 13.71
N PRO A 110 4.20 -13.03 13.35
CA PRO A 110 4.42 -12.08 12.26
C PRO A 110 5.59 -11.12 12.51
N ALA A 111 5.85 -10.72 13.76
CA ALA A 111 6.99 -9.86 14.09
C ALA A 111 8.31 -10.57 13.74
N ILE A 112 8.48 -11.82 14.16
CA ILE A 112 9.67 -12.64 13.86
C ILE A 112 9.82 -12.84 12.35
N ALA A 113 8.74 -13.22 11.66
CA ALA A 113 8.78 -13.39 10.21
C ALA A 113 9.19 -12.08 9.50
N SER A 114 8.63 -10.94 9.91
CA SER A 114 9.00 -9.64 9.34
C SER A 114 10.45 -9.24 9.65
N ALA A 115 10.98 -9.62 10.82
CA ALA A 115 12.38 -9.39 11.16
C ALA A 115 13.30 -10.22 10.28
N CYS A 116 12.98 -11.49 10.03
CA CYS A 116 13.72 -12.35 9.09
C CYS A 116 13.69 -11.80 7.66
N ILE A 117 12.53 -11.29 7.20
CA ILE A 117 12.41 -10.64 5.89
C ILE A 117 13.24 -9.36 5.82
N THR A 118 13.22 -8.54 6.87
CA THR A 118 14.04 -7.32 6.93
C THR A 118 15.53 -7.67 6.93
N ALA A 119 15.95 -8.66 7.72
CA ALA A 119 17.35 -9.10 7.79
C ALA A 119 17.85 -9.70 6.46
N SER A 120 17.08 -10.57 5.83
CA SER A 120 17.39 -11.10 4.49
C SER A 120 17.40 -9.99 3.43
N GLY A 121 16.46 -9.04 3.54
CA GLY A 121 16.43 -7.81 2.77
C GLY A 121 17.76 -7.07 2.86
N PHE A 122 18.27 -6.81 4.07
CA PHE A 122 19.57 -6.18 4.30
C PHE A 122 20.75 -7.03 3.79
N ALA A 123 20.74 -8.35 3.98
CA ALA A 123 21.82 -9.25 3.57
C ALA A 123 21.97 -9.35 2.04
N VAL A 124 20.87 -9.54 1.32
CA VAL A 124 20.85 -9.55 -0.17
C VAL A 124 21.31 -8.19 -0.70
N THR A 125 20.94 -7.14 0.01
CA THR A 125 21.29 -5.76 -0.28
C THR A 125 22.78 -5.47 -0.06
N ALA A 126 23.38 -5.95 1.03
CA ALA A 126 24.81 -5.81 1.29
C ALA A 126 25.64 -6.50 0.18
N GLY A 127 25.20 -7.67 -0.32
CA GLY A 127 25.83 -8.37 -1.44
C GLY A 127 25.63 -7.72 -2.82
N ALA A 128 24.46 -7.13 -3.09
CA ALA A 128 24.15 -6.47 -4.36
C ALA A 128 24.64 -5.02 -4.48
N SER A 129 25.33 -4.50 -3.45
CA SER A 129 25.77 -3.10 -3.31
C SER A 129 26.66 -2.61 -4.47
N MET A 130 27.34 -3.49 -5.21
CA MET A 130 28.30 -3.08 -6.26
C MET A 130 27.74 -2.97 -7.70
N ARG A 131 26.50 -3.39 -8.01
CA ARG A 131 26.07 -3.47 -9.43
C ARG A 131 24.85 -2.63 -9.83
N THR A 132 23.88 -2.41 -8.95
CA THR A 132 22.58 -1.82 -9.36
C THR A 132 22.41 -0.33 -9.07
N ALA A 133 23.20 0.25 -8.15
CA ALA A 133 23.14 1.68 -7.86
C ALA A 133 23.58 2.54 -9.07
N THR A 134 24.56 2.05 -9.84
CA THR A 134 25.14 2.77 -10.99
C THR A 134 24.23 2.74 -12.23
N GLN A 135 23.44 1.68 -12.42
CA GLN A 135 22.66 1.50 -13.66
C GLN A 135 21.30 2.21 -13.63
N ALA A 136 20.67 2.34 -12.44
CA ALA A 136 19.43 3.10 -12.30
C ALA A 136 19.65 4.62 -12.35
N GLN A 137 20.82 5.11 -11.94
CA GLN A 137 21.18 6.53 -12.06
C GLN A 137 21.48 6.98 -13.50
N ASN A 138 21.94 6.07 -14.37
CA ASN A 138 22.34 6.45 -15.73
C ASN A 138 21.16 6.57 -16.71
N HIS A 139 20.07 5.81 -16.56
CA HIS A 139 18.92 5.93 -17.48
C HIS A 139 17.97 7.10 -17.17
N GLN A 140 18.10 7.75 -16.01
CA GLN A 140 17.20 8.83 -15.60
C GLN A 140 17.81 10.24 -15.78
N ARG A 141 19.02 10.33 -16.34
CA ARG A 141 19.74 11.59 -16.61
C ARG A 141 19.43 12.24 -17.96
N GLU A 142 18.74 11.57 -18.89
CA GLU A 142 18.61 12.06 -20.28
C GLU A 142 17.30 12.77 -20.64
N GLY A 143 16.41 13.09 -19.70
CA GLY A 143 15.32 14.00 -20.06
C GLY A 143 14.22 14.21 -19.03
N SER A 144 14.02 15.48 -18.70
CA SER A 144 12.84 16.07 -18.08
C SER A 144 12.85 16.24 -16.55
N THR A 145 12.98 17.52 -16.17
CA THR A 145 12.49 18.24 -14.98
C THR A 145 12.70 17.61 -13.59
N LYS A 146 13.22 18.42 -12.65
CA LYS A 146 13.48 18.06 -11.24
C LYS A 146 12.32 17.22 -10.67
N PRO A 147 12.59 16.09 -9.98
CA PRO A 147 11.54 15.26 -9.40
C PRO A 147 10.74 16.06 -8.35
N TYR A 148 9.55 16.52 -8.72
CA TYR A 148 8.65 17.24 -7.84
C TYR A 148 7.70 16.26 -7.15
N ILE A 149 7.73 16.23 -5.82
CA ILE A 149 6.80 15.43 -5.02
C ILE A 149 5.57 16.30 -4.77
N ASP A 150 4.43 15.90 -5.33
CA ASP A 150 3.16 16.57 -5.09
C ASP A 150 2.56 16.16 -3.74
N TRP A 151 3.09 16.79 -2.68
CA TRP A 151 2.64 16.61 -1.31
C TRP A 151 1.17 17.01 -1.12
N ILE A 152 0.72 18.08 -1.80
CA ILE A 152 -0.65 18.59 -1.69
C ILE A 152 -1.63 17.57 -2.27
N GLY A 153 -1.43 17.13 -3.51
CA GLY A 153 -2.29 16.13 -4.12
C GLY A 153 -2.30 14.83 -3.31
N GLY A 154 -1.15 14.45 -2.78
CA GLY A 154 -1.00 13.29 -1.94
C GLY A 154 -1.79 13.34 -0.62
N ILE A 155 -1.68 14.42 0.14
CA ILE A 155 -2.43 14.60 1.38
C ILE A 155 -3.93 14.63 1.08
N LEU A 156 -4.33 15.28 -0.01
CA LEU A 156 -5.74 15.43 -0.38
C LEU A 156 -6.39 14.08 -0.72
N ILE A 157 -5.72 13.22 -1.49
CA ILE A 157 -6.25 11.88 -1.80
C ILE A 157 -6.20 10.95 -0.58
N SER A 158 -5.13 10.99 0.22
CA SER A 158 -5.02 10.17 1.42
C SER A 158 -6.09 10.54 2.45
N CYS A 159 -6.26 11.83 2.72
CA CYS A 159 -7.29 12.34 3.61
C CYS A 159 -8.70 12.00 3.07
N GLY A 160 -8.98 12.29 1.80
CA GLY A 160 -10.27 11.98 1.17
C GLY A 160 -10.63 10.50 1.24
N LEU A 161 -9.70 9.58 0.91
CA LEU A 161 -9.96 8.14 1.01
C LEU A 161 -10.17 7.68 2.45
N THR A 162 -9.36 8.19 3.40
CA THR A 162 -9.51 7.83 4.81
C THR A 162 -10.85 8.29 5.36
N LEU A 163 -11.27 9.52 5.07
CA LEU A 163 -12.58 10.03 5.48
C LEU A 163 -13.72 9.20 4.85
N LEU A 164 -13.61 8.86 3.57
CA LEU A 164 -14.62 8.03 2.90
C LEU A 164 -14.79 6.68 3.61
N LEU A 165 -13.66 6.04 3.91
CA LEU A 165 -13.62 4.72 4.50
C LEU A 165 -14.17 4.75 5.93
N VAL A 166 -13.78 5.76 6.73
CA VAL A 166 -14.33 5.98 8.07
C VAL A 166 -15.83 6.23 8.02
N ALA A 167 -16.31 7.06 7.08
CA ALA A 167 -17.74 7.34 6.94
C ALA A 167 -18.53 6.08 6.58
N MET A 168 -18.05 5.27 5.62
CA MET A 168 -18.67 4.00 5.25
C MET A 168 -18.68 2.99 6.39
N THR A 169 -17.56 2.81 7.08
CA THR A 169 -17.46 1.86 8.20
C THR A 169 -18.35 2.27 9.37
N GLN A 170 -18.33 3.55 9.76
CA GLN A 170 -19.18 4.05 10.85
C GLN A 170 -20.67 4.07 10.48
N ALA A 171 -21.00 4.32 9.20
CA ALA A 171 -22.40 4.24 8.74
C ALA A 171 -23.00 2.86 8.89
N ASN A 172 -22.20 1.81 8.70
CA ASN A 172 -22.65 0.43 8.89
C ASN A 172 -22.87 0.07 10.37
N VAL A 173 -22.15 0.72 11.29
CA VAL A 173 -22.23 0.42 12.74
C VAL A 173 -23.28 1.27 13.46
N VAL A 174 -23.27 2.58 13.22
CA VAL A 174 -24.08 3.56 13.96
C VAL A 174 -25.37 3.92 13.21
N GLY A 175 -25.48 3.50 11.94
CA GLY A 175 -26.63 3.76 11.07
C GLY A 175 -26.55 5.10 10.33
N TRP A 176 -27.04 5.10 9.10
CA TRP A 176 -26.94 6.19 8.12
C TRP A 176 -27.58 7.51 8.54
N SER A 177 -28.54 7.47 9.47
CA SER A 177 -29.28 8.64 9.96
C SER A 177 -28.51 9.46 11.01
N THR A 178 -27.31 9.04 11.40
CA THR A 178 -26.53 9.78 12.41
C THR A 178 -26.06 11.14 11.86
N PRO A 179 -26.28 12.27 12.56
CA PRO A 179 -26.07 13.62 12.02
C PRO A 179 -24.65 13.92 11.52
N TRP A 180 -23.62 13.25 12.03
CA TRP A 180 -22.22 13.48 11.63
C TRP A 180 -21.80 12.70 10.38
N ILE A 181 -22.57 11.70 9.91
CA ILE A 181 -22.17 10.85 8.77
C ILE A 181 -22.36 11.56 7.43
N PRO A 182 -23.52 12.19 7.12
CA PRO A 182 -23.71 12.91 5.87
C PRO A 182 -22.67 14.02 5.60
N PRO A 183 -22.30 14.88 6.57
CA PRO A 183 -21.28 15.90 6.34
C PRO A 183 -19.88 15.29 6.15
N LEU A 184 -19.54 14.19 6.85
CA LEU A 184 -18.26 13.49 6.62
C LEU A 184 -18.16 12.93 5.19
N LEU A 185 -19.25 12.34 4.70
CA LEU A 185 -19.36 11.85 3.33
C LEU A 185 -19.24 13.00 2.31
N ALA A 186 -19.93 14.11 2.55
CA ALA A 186 -19.84 15.30 1.70
C ALA A 186 -18.40 15.86 1.64
N VAL A 187 -17.72 16.00 2.79
CA VAL A 187 -16.33 16.47 2.86
C VAL A 187 -15.37 15.52 2.15
N SER A 188 -15.60 14.21 2.27
CA SER A 188 -14.83 13.20 1.54
C SER A 188 -14.99 13.35 0.03
N VAL A 189 -16.24 13.44 -0.47
CA VAL A 189 -16.53 13.60 -1.90
C VAL A 189 -15.94 14.92 -2.42
N LEU A 190 -16.02 16.00 -1.64
CA LEU A 190 -15.40 17.28 -1.97
C LEU A 190 -13.87 17.20 -2.04
N SER A 191 -13.22 16.51 -1.11
CA SER A 191 -11.76 16.32 -1.14
C SER A 191 -11.32 15.49 -2.34
N LEU A 192 -12.05 14.43 -2.69
CA LEU A 192 -11.78 13.63 -3.88
C LEU A 192 -12.04 14.42 -5.17
N GLY A 193 -13.11 15.20 -5.23
CA GLY A 193 -13.41 16.11 -6.35
C GLY A 193 -12.34 17.18 -6.51
N GLY A 194 -11.90 17.78 -5.41
CA GLY A 194 -10.80 18.75 -5.36
C GLY A 194 -9.47 18.14 -5.84
N PHE A 195 -9.18 16.90 -5.45
CA PHE A 195 -8.02 16.16 -5.96
C PHE A 195 -8.09 15.95 -7.47
N VAL A 196 -9.22 15.47 -7.99
CA VAL A 196 -9.40 15.27 -9.44
C VAL A 196 -9.24 16.58 -10.20
N PHE A 197 -9.79 17.69 -9.68
CA PHE A 197 -9.66 19.00 -10.30
C PHE A 197 -8.22 19.51 -10.26
N TYR A 198 -7.56 19.43 -9.11
CA TYR A 198 -6.16 19.83 -8.93
C TYR A 198 -5.23 19.03 -9.85
N GLN A 199 -5.46 17.73 -9.99
CA GLN A 199 -4.63 16.87 -10.85
C GLN A 199 -4.88 17.10 -12.34
N ARG A 200 -6.13 17.38 -12.75
CA ARG A 200 -6.46 17.81 -14.12
C ARG A 200 -5.80 19.15 -14.45
N GLN A 201 -5.78 20.07 -13.48
CA GLN A 201 -5.14 21.37 -13.65
C GLN A 201 -3.60 21.24 -13.74
N LEU A 202 -2.99 20.36 -12.94
CA LEU A 202 -1.57 20.03 -13.04
C LEU A 202 -1.21 19.35 -14.36
N GLU A 203 -2.07 18.48 -14.90
CA GLU A 203 -1.82 17.85 -16.21
C GLU A 203 -1.91 18.86 -17.37
N LYS A 204 -2.70 19.93 -17.21
CA LYS A 204 -2.84 21.01 -18.20
C LYS A 204 -1.67 22.00 -18.17
N ASN A 205 -1.11 22.27 -16.99
CA ASN A 205 0.10 23.07 -16.83
C ASN A 205 1.34 22.17 -16.92
N SER A 206 1.94 22.07 -18.11
CA SER A 206 3.07 21.18 -18.47
C SER A 206 4.37 21.30 -17.66
N ASP A 207 4.39 22.07 -16.57
CA ASP A 207 5.59 22.38 -15.78
C ASP A 207 5.84 21.37 -14.63
N ARG A 208 4.87 20.50 -14.32
CA ARG A 208 4.99 19.52 -13.22
C ARG A 208 4.48 18.13 -13.61
N SER A 209 5.20 17.10 -13.19
CA SER A 209 4.82 15.71 -13.45
C SER A 209 3.70 15.26 -12.51
N PRO A 210 2.45 15.05 -13.00
CA PRO A 210 1.32 14.68 -12.13
C PRO A 210 1.52 13.29 -11.52
N LEU A 211 1.08 13.08 -10.26
CA LEU A 211 1.19 11.77 -9.57
C LEU A 211 0.49 10.65 -10.35
N MET A 212 -0.67 10.97 -10.95
CA MET A 212 -1.46 10.08 -11.79
C MET A 212 -1.88 10.84 -13.05
N ARG A 213 -1.50 10.34 -14.23
CA ARG A 213 -1.94 10.93 -15.52
C ARG A 213 -3.41 10.58 -15.74
N MET A 214 -4.31 11.56 -15.68
CA MET A 214 -5.74 11.33 -15.87
C MET A 214 -6.05 10.94 -17.34
N SER A 215 -5.15 11.24 -18.27
CA SER A 215 -5.16 10.73 -19.64
C SER A 215 -5.14 9.19 -19.75
N LEU A 216 -4.64 8.45 -18.75
CA LEU A 216 -4.69 6.99 -18.76
C LEU A 216 -6.12 6.45 -18.59
N PHE A 217 -6.95 7.12 -17.78
CA PHE A 217 -8.36 6.74 -17.58
C PHE A 217 -9.24 7.02 -18.81
N LYS A 218 -8.80 7.87 -19.74
CA LYS A 218 -9.48 8.00 -21.05
C LYS A 218 -9.38 6.73 -21.89
N LYS A 219 -8.40 5.86 -21.64
CA LYS A 219 -8.33 4.56 -22.31
C LYS A 219 -9.36 3.61 -21.69
N LYS A 220 -10.39 3.24 -22.48
CA LYS A 220 -11.46 2.32 -22.06
C LYS A 220 -10.91 1.02 -21.45
N GLN A 221 -9.82 0.48 -22.01
CA GLN A 221 -9.16 -0.72 -21.51
C GLN A 221 -8.61 -0.55 -20.07
N PHE A 222 -8.02 0.60 -19.77
CA PHE A 222 -7.47 0.87 -18.44
C PHE A 222 -8.58 1.08 -17.40
N SER A 223 -9.62 1.84 -17.76
CA SER A 223 -10.79 2.04 -16.89
C SER A 223 -11.54 0.73 -16.61
N ALA A 224 -11.76 -0.09 -17.65
CA ALA A 224 -12.41 -1.40 -17.51
C ALA A 224 -11.62 -2.35 -16.60
N LEU A 225 -10.28 -2.34 -16.70
CA LEU A 225 -9.41 -3.19 -15.88
C LEU A 225 -9.45 -2.78 -14.40
N PHE A 226 -9.50 -1.48 -14.09
CA PHE A 226 -9.70 -0.99 -12.71
C PHE A 226 -11.07 -1.38 -12.15
N ILE A 227 -12.13 -1.25 -12.93
CA ILE A 227 -13.49 -1.65 -12.53
C ILE A 227 -13.52 -3.15 -12.25
N LEU A 228 -12.94 -3.96 -13.15
CA LEU A 228 -12.87 -5.41 -12.99
C LEU A 228 -12.15 -5.81 -11.70
N VAL A 229 -10.96 -5.25 -11.45
CA VAL A 229 -10.17 -5.55 -10.24
C VAL A 229 -10.91 -5.10 -8.98
N GLY A 230 -11.54 -3.93 -9.02
CA GLY A 230 -12.36 -3.43 -7.90
C GLY A 230 -13.54 -4.34 -7.60
N CYS A 231 -14.26 -4.78 -8.63
CA CYS A 231 -15.41 -5.67 -8.49
C CYS A 231 -14.99 -7.04 -7.97
N PHE A 232 -13.88 -7.59 -8.47
CA PHE A 232 -13.31 -8.85 -7.97
C PHE A 232 -12.94 -8.77 -6.49
N TYR A 233 -12.26 -7.70 -6.07
CA TYR A 233 -11.91 -7.48 -4.67
C TYR A 233 -13.14 -7.32 -3.77
N ALA A 234 -14.15 -6.58 -4.23
CA ALA A 234 -15.40 -6.40 -3.49
C ALA A 234 -16.13 -7.74 -3.29
N SER A 235 -16.26 -8.55 -4.35
CA SER A 235 -16.88 -9.87 -4.30
C SER A 235 -16.11 -10.83 -3.38
N PHE A 236 -14.78 -10.85 -3.50
CA PHE A 236 -13.95 -11.73 -2.67
C PHE A 236 -14.03 -11.36 -1.18
N ASN A 237 -14.00 -10.06 -0.85
CA ASN A 237 -14.11 -9.60 0.53
C ASN A 237 -15.52 -9.87 1.10
N GLY A 238 -16.56 -9.63 0.31
CA GLY A 238 -17.94 -9.95 0.68
C GLY A 238 -18.15 -11.44 0.95
N PHE A 239 -17.58 -12.31 0.13
CA PHE A 239 -17.61 -13.77 0.35
C PHE A 239 -16.94 -14.17 1.67
N LEU A 240 -15.75 -13.64 1.97
CA LEU A 240 -15.03 -13.94 3.22
C LEU A 240 -15.85 -13.55 4.46
N VAL A 241 -16.48 -12.38 4.43
CA VAL A 241 -17.38 -11.92 5.50
C VAL A 241 -18.54 -12.89 5.66
N PHE A 242 -19.23 -13.21 4.56
CA PHE A 242 -20.40 -14.10 4.60
C PHE A 242 -20.08 -15.50 5.16
N VAL A 243 -18.94 -16.08 4.77
CA VAL A 243 -18.46 -17.38 5.29
C VAL A 243 -18.07 -17.32 6.76
N THR A 244 -17.64 -16.17 7.26
CA THR A 244 -17.23 -16.03 8.68
C THR A 244 -18.43 -15.87 9.62
N TYR A 245 -19.55 -15.33 9.13
CA TYR A 245 -20.76 -15.07 9.92
C TYR A 245 -21.85 -16.14 9.77
N LEU A 246 -21.67 -17.13 8.90
CA LEU A 246 -22.49 -18.35 8.77
C LEU A 246 -21.85 -19.51 9.53
#